data_AF-A0A6G6K8J5-F1
#
_entry.id   AF-A0A6G6K8J5-F1
#
_cell.length_a   1.000
_cell.length_b   1.000
_cell.length_c   1.000
_cell.angle_alpha   90.00
_cell.angle_beta   90.00
_cell.angle_gamma   90.00
#
_symmetry.space_group_name_H-M   'P 1'
#
loop_
_entity.id
_entity.type
_entity.pdbx_description
1 polymer ?
#
loop_
_entity_poly.entity_id
_entity_poly.type
_entity_poly.pdbx_seq_one_letter_code
_entity_poly.pdbx_strand_id
1 'polypeptide(L)'
;MFTQVLIWDGGAHCTVTVVVLEQITNKSVVGADVRVLGSSEERMMEILGGSHSEDWKRFVQECDVAVEGKTDNHGTAVLGAKCGAGGRKSVLGGKTGSYRIDHIFEIAHPKYEPLRIPLAALLGQNSFPLRRENKLTVRVWVEPKKMNVASDQEVQR
;
A
#
# COMPACT_ATOMS: atom_id res chain seq x y z
N MET A 1 27.33 -28.67 20.27
CA MET A 1 27.51 -27.62 19.25
C MET A 1 26.35 -26.65 19.42
N PHE A 2 26.60 -25.45 19.94
CA PHE A 2 25.54 -24.46 20.16
C PHE A 2 25.31 -23.68 18.87
N THR A 3 24.22 -23.95 18.17
CA THR A 3 23.76 -23.10 17.06
C THR A 3 23.20 -21.83 17.70
N GLN A 4 24.03 -20.79 17.85
CA GLN A 4 23.55 -19.47 18.24
C GLN A 4 22.63 -18.95 17.13
N VAL A 5 21.33 -18.93 17.41
CA VAL A 5 20.34 -18.29 16.56
C VAL A 5 20.53 -16.78 16.73
N LEU A 6 21.30 -16.18 15.83
CA LEU A 6 21.39 -14.72 15.70
C LEU A 6 20.02 -14.20 15.26
N ILE A 7 19.34 -13.53 16.20
CA ILE A 7 18.08 -12.84 15.98
C ILE A 7 18.43 -11.51 15.30
N TRP A 8 17.93 -11.33 14.08
CA TRP A 8 17.96 -10.03 13.41
C TRP A 8 16.61 -9.34 13.64
N ASP A 9 16.69 -8.12 14.13
CA ASP A 9 15.65 -7.15 14.47
C ASP A 9 15.46 -6.09 13.37
N GLY A 10 16.12 -6.25 12.21
CA GLY A 10 16.02 -5.29 11.12
C GLY A 10 14.83 -5.52 10.18
N GLY A 11 14.73 -4.64 9.19
CA GLY A 11 13.72 -4.70 8.14
C GLY A 11 14.36 -4.87 6.76
N ALA A 12 13.56 -5.30 5.78
CA ALA A 12 13.98 -5.31 4.38
C ALA A 12 13.54 -4.01 3.70
N HIS A 13 14.40 -3.43 2.87
CA HIS A 13 13.93 -2.43 1.91
C HIS A 13 13.28 -3.16 0.74
N CYS A 14 12.02 -2.82 0.50
CA CYS A 14 11.15 -3.41 -0.51
C CYS A 14 10.78 -2.29 -1.50
N THR A 15 11.07 -2.49 -2.78
CA THR A 15 10.66 -1.55 -3.83
C THR A 15 9.36 -2.05 -4.44
N VAL A 16 8.33 -1.21 -4.40
CA VAL A 16 7.01 -1.48 -4.94
C VAL A 16 6.79 -0.57 -6.15
N THR A 17 6.64 -1.19 -7.31
CA THR A 17 6.21 -0.53 -8.54
C THR A 17 4.70 -0.66 -8.65
N VAL A 18 4.00 0.47 -8.75
CA VAL A 18 2.55 0.51 -8.88
C VAL A 18 2.17 1.09 -10.22
N VAL A 19 1.32 0.37 -10.93
CA VAL A 19 0.71 0.81 -12.17
C VAL A 19 -0.76 1.10 -11.91
N VAL A 20 -1.17 2.36 -12.08
CA VAL A 20 -2.53 2.82 -11.85
C VAL A 20 -3.27 2.93 -13.19
N LEU A 21 -4.41 2.24 -13.28
CA LEU A 21 -5.22 2.11 -14.48
C LEU A 21 -6.65 2.55 -14.18
N GLU A 22 -7.33 3.15 -15.16
CA GLU A 22 -8.76 3.39 -15.06
C GLU A 22 -9.54 2.09 -15.28
N GLN A 23 -10.51 1.77 -14.40
CA GLN A 23 -11.24 0.50 -14.42
C GLN A 23 -11.98 0.21 -15.74
N ILE A 24 -12.56 1.23 -16.37
CA ILE A 24 -13.39 1.07 -17.56
C ILE A 24 -12.53 1.00 -18.82
N THR A 25 -11.61 1.95 -19.01
CA THR A 25 -10.84 2.07 -20.25
C THR A 25 -9.49 1.38 -20.21
N ASN A 26 -9.05 0.93 -19.03
CA ASN A 26 -7.73 0.37 -18.78
C ASN A 26 -6.57 1.32 -19.15
N LYS A 27 -6.85 2.62 -19.29
CA LYS A 27 -5.84 3.64 -19.59
C LYS A 27 -5.04 3.98 -18.33
N SER A 28 -3.75 4.26 -18.53
CA SER A 28 -2.87 4.74 -17.48
C SER A 28 -3.36 6.05 -16.88
N VAL A 29 -3.38 6.12 -15.55
CA VAL A 29 -3.72 7.33 -14.81
C VAL A 29 -2.44 8.08 -14.46
N VAL A 30 -2.24 9.23 -15.10
CA VAL A 30 -1.05 10.09 -14.95
C VAL A 30 -1.26 11.09 -13.80
N GLY A 31 -0.24 11.33 -12.99
CA GLY A 31 -0.26 12.34 -11.93
C GLY A 31 -1.09 11.96 -10.69
N ALA A 32 -1.43 10.68 -10.50
CA ALA A 32 -2.04 10.20 -9.27
C ALA A 32 -1.01 10.25 -8.13
N ASP A 33 -1.42 10.77 -6.98
CA ASP A 33 -0.64 10.75 -5.75
C ASP A 33 -0.73 9.36 -5.14
N VAL A 34 0.42 8.78 -4.86
CA VAL A 34 0.55 7.40 -4.39
C VAL A 34 1.35 7.38 -3.10
N ARG A 35 0.77 6.82 -2.04
CA ARG A 35 1.37 6.81 -0.70
C ARG A 35 1.40 5.42 -0.10
N VAL A 36 2.50 5.12 0.60
CA VAL A 36 2.63 3.96 1.48
C VAL A 36 2.50 4.45 2.91
N LEU A 37 1.44 4.01 3.59
CA LEU A 37 1.19 4.32 4.99
C LEU A 37 1.76 3.20 5.87
N GLY A 38 2.53 3.56 6.90
CA GLY A 38 2.99 2.61 7.90
C GLY A 38 1.83 2.05 8.73
N SER A 39 1.88 0.76 9.06
CA SER A 39 0.98 0.14 10.03
C SER A 39 1.70 0.02 11.37
N SER A 40 1.15 0.55 12.47
CA SER A 40 1.49 -0.02 13.78
C SER A 40 0.67 -1.30 13.96
N GLU A 41 1.35 -2.41 14.27
CA GLU A 41 0.78 -3.77 14.28
C GLU A 41 -0.39 -3.89 15.29
N GLU A 42 -0.37 -3.13 16.40
CA GLU A 42 -1.44 -3.06 17.41
C GLU A 42 -2.74 -2.39 16.91
N ARG A 43 -2.64 -1.36 16.04
CA ARG A 43 -3.83 -0.62 15.56
C ARG A 43 -4.54 -1.33 14.40
N MET A 44 -3.84 -2.20 13.66
CA MET A 44 -4.43 -2.97 12.55
C MET A 44 -5.49 -3.98 13.04
N MET A 45 -5.35 -4.48 14.27
CA MET A 45 -6.32 -5.37 14.93
C MET A 45 -7.59 -4.63 15.41
N GLU A 46 -7.47 -3.36 15.83
CA GLU A 46 -8.64 -2.50 16.12
C GLU A 46 -9.47 -2.22 14.86
N ILE A 47 -8.81 -1.99 13.72
CA ILE A 47 -9.44 -1.66 12.44
C ILE A 47 -10.28 -2.83 11.88
N LEU A 48 -9.85 -4.07 12.09
CA LEU A 48 -10.61 -5.25 11.67
C LEU A 48 -11.80 -5.58 12.61
N GLY A 49 -11.87 -4.93 13.77
CA GLY A 49 -12.93 -5.11 14.78
C GLY A 49 -13.87 -3.92 15.00
N GLY A 50 -13.53 -2.71 14.53
CA GLY A 50 -14.21 -1.46 14.90
C GLY A 50 -14.95 -0.76 13.75
N SER A 51 -16.27 -0.78 13.79
CA SER A 51 -17.21 -0.25 12.79
C SER A 51 -17.43 1.28 12.84
N HIS A 52 -16.40 2.13 12.89
CA HIS A 52 -16.61 3.60 12.90
C HIS A 52 -15.70 4.37 11.93
N SER A 53 -16.32 5.08 10.99
CA SER A 53 -15.68 5.75 9.85
C SER A 53 -14.98 7.08 10.17
N GLU A 54 -15.24 7.66 11.35
CA GLU A 54 -14.64 8.93 11.77
C GLU A 54 -13.27 8.75 12.43
N ASP A 55 -13.10 7.69 13.23
CA ASP A 55 -11.80 7.30 13.82
C ASP A 55 -10.77 6.98 12.72
N TRP A 56 -11.25 6.47 11.58
CA TRP A 56 -10.45 6.18 10.39
C TRP A 56 -9.82 7.42 9.73
N LYS A 57 -10.55 8.55 9.68
CA LYS A 57 -10.01 9.79 9.07
C LYS A 57 -8.91 10.40 9.93
N ARG A 58 -9.06 10.31 11.25
CA ARG A 58 -8.08 10.78 12.24
C ARG A 58 -6.84 9.90 12.27
N PHE A 59 -7.02 8.57 12.18
CA PHE A 59 -5.93 7.60 12.05
C PHE A 59 -5.01 7.87 10.85
N VAL A 60 -5.58 8.18 9.68
CA VAL A 60 -4.78 8.46 8.47
C VAL A 60 -3.98 9.77 8.56
N GLN A 61 -4.43 10.74 9.36
CA GLN A 61 -3.65 11.95 9.66
C GLN A 61 -2.49 11.67 10.63
N GLU A 62 -2.60 10.63 11.45
CA GLU A 62 -1.61 10.23 12.45
C GLU A 62 -0.63 9.16 11.94
N CYS A 63 -0.88 8.55 10.77
CA CYS A 63 0.05 7.62 10.14
C CYS A 63 1.29 8.38 9.62
N ASP A 64 2.48 7.94 10.04
CA ASP A 64 3.71 8.32 9.36
C ASP A 64 3.64 7.85 7.90
N VAL A 65 3.61 8.81 6.97
CA VAL A 65 3.76 8.53 5.54
C VAL A 65 5.17 8.00 5.36
N ALA A 66 5.29 6.71 5.11
CA ALA A 66 6.58 6.07 4.96
C ALA A 66 7.24 6.51 3.64
N VAL A 67 6.45 6.66 2.58
CA VAL A 67 6.90 7.05 1.23
C VAL A 67 5.73 7.64 0.44
N GLU A 68 6.00 8.65 -0.38
CA GLU A 68 5.07 9.18 -1.37
C GLU A 68 5.72 9.32 -2.76
N GLY A 69 4.90 9.30 -3.80
CA GLY A 69 5.31 9.54 -5.18
C GLY A 69 4.10 9.84 -6.07
N LYS A 70 4.38 10.24 -7.31
CA LYS A 70 3.34 10.48 -8.32
C LYS A 70 3.49 9.54 -9.49
N THR A 71 2.38 9.16 -10.11
CA THR A 71 2.43 8.36 -11.33
C THR A 71 2.96 9.18 -12.52
N ASP A 72 3.86 8.57 -13.28
CA ASP A 72 4.46 9.12 -14.49
C ASP A 72 3.50 9.07 -15.70
N ASN A 73 4.01 9.39 -16.89
CA ASN A 73 3.26 9.35 -18.15
C ASN A 73 2.76 7.94 -18.55
N HIS A 74 3.27 6.89 -17.90
CA HIS A 74 2.83 5.51 -18.07
C HIS A 74 1.88 5.06 -16.96
N GLY A 75 1.49 5.96 -16.05
CA GLY A 75 0.66 5.64 -14.89
C GLY A 75 1.42 4.86 -13.82
N THR A 76 2.76 4.96 -13.81
CA THR A 76 3.62 4.16 -12.93
C THR A 76 4.23 5.03 -11.83
N ALA A 77 4.20 4.55 -10.60
CA ALA A 77 4.94 5.11 -9.47
C ALA A 77 5.84 4.02 -8.85
N VAL A 78 7.06 4.38 -8.47
CA VAL A 78 8.01 3.46 -7.80
C VAL A 78 8.29 3.99 -6.41
N LEU A 79 7.98 3.18 -5.40
CA LEU A 79 8.07 3.55 -3.98
C LEU A 79 8.96 2.56 -3.24
N GLY A 80 9.87 3.05 -2.41
CA GLY A 80 10.77 2.21 -1.62
C GLY A 80 10.40 2.24 -0.14
N ALA A 81 9.74 1.21 0.37
CA ALA A 81 9.31 1.14 1.77
C ALA A 81 10.25 0.26 2.61
N LYS A 82 10.27 0.50 3.93
CA LYS A 82 10.95 -0.39 4.88
C LYS A 82 9.92 -1.38 5.43
N CYS A 83 10.10 -2.65 5.13
CA CYS A 83 9.25 -3.75 5.54
C CYS A 83 9.80 -4.42 6.83
N GLY A 84 8.93 -4.78 7.78
CA GLY A 84 9.30 -5.43 9.05
C GLY A 84 9.74 -6.90 8.88
N ALA A 85 10.39 -7.50 9.88
CA ALA A 85 10.79 -8.91 9.84
C ALA A 85 9.59 -9.87 10.06
N GLY A 86 9.59 -11.00 9.35
CA GLY A 86 8.48 -11.97 9.31
C GLY A 86 8.77 -13.39 9.80
N GLY A 87 10.01 -13.75 10.13
CA GLY A 87 10.40 -15.11 10.55
C GLY A 87 11.89 -15.41 10.35
N ARG A 88 12.49 -16.29 11.19
CA ARG A 88 13.94 -16.36 11.46
C ARG A 88 14.58 -17.72 11.13
N LYS A 89 15.68 -17.75 10.36
CA LYS A 89 16.78 -18.73 10.49
C LYS A 89 18.10 -18.14 9.98
N SER A 90 19.09 -17.98 10.85
CA SER A 90 20.47 -17.68 10.44
C SER A 90 21.21 -19.01 10.30
N VAL A 91 21.70 -19.34 9.10
CA VAL A 91 22.60 -20.48 8.87
C VAL A 91 23.96 -19.93 8.48
N LEU A 92 25.04 -20.57 8.93
CA LEU A 92 26.43 -20.24 8.57
C LEU A 92 26.55 -20.09 7.04
N GLY A 93 26.55 -18.86 6.53
CA GLY A 93 26.58 -18.55 5.10
C GLY A 93 25.61 -17.47 4.60
N GLY A 94 24.60 -17.05 5.37
CA GLY A 94 23.72 -15.94 4.96
C GLY A 94 22.51 -15.68 5.88
N LYS A 95 21.93 -14.47 5.79
CA LYS A 95 20.64 -14.15 6.42
C LYS A 95 19.53 -14.78 5.58
N THR A 96 18.84 -15.80 6.12
CA THR A 96 17.63 -16.37 5.50
C THR A 96 16.42 -16.10 6.39
N GLY A 97 15.27 -15.85 5.77
CA GLY A 97 14.05 -15.52 6.51
C GLY A 97 13.02 -14.87 5.60
N SER A 98 11.99 -14.30 6.20
CA SER A 98 10.98 -13.52 5.50
C SER A 98 10.86 -12.12 6.08
N TYR A 99 10.37 -11.20 5.27
CA TYR A 99 9.87 -9.90 5.71
C TYR A 99 8.36 -9.85 5.54
N ARG A 100 7.70 -9.03 6.35
CA ARG A 100 6.26 -8.81 6.30
C ARG A 100 5.92 -7.46 5.72
N ILE A 101 4.80 -7.43 4.98
CA ILE A 101 4.22 -6.24 4.42
C ILE A 101 2.84 -6.05 5.04
N ASP A 102 2.77 -5.14 6.00
CA ASP A 102 1.53 -4.79 6.69
C ASP A 102 1.06 -3.35 6.32
N HIS A 103 1.70 -2.73 5.31
CA HIS A 103 1.42 -1.37 4.87
C HIS A 103 0.07 -1.23 4.14
N ILE A 104 -0.52 -0.05 4.26
CA ILE A 104 -1.69 0.37 3.49
C ILE A 104 -1.23 1.24 2.33
N PHE A 105 -1.80 1.00 1.16
CA PHE A 105 -1.58 1.77 -0.03
C PHE A 105 -2.73 2.76 -0.24
N GLU A 106 -2.43 4.04 -0.42
CA GLU A 106 -3.39 5.08 -0.78
C GLU A 106 -3.07 5.62 -2.18
N ILE A 107 -4.09 5.68 -3.03
CA ILE A 107 -4.04 6.32 -4.34
C ILE A 107 -5.10 7.40 -4.38
N ALA A 108 -4.68 8.64 -4.65
CA ALA A 108 -5.55 9.80 -4.76
C ALA A 108 -5.31 10.53 -6.09
N HIS A 109 -6.40 10.91 -6.75
CA HIS A 109 -6.36 11.75 -7.94
C HIS A 109 -7.63 12.59 -8.02
N PRO A 110 -7.59 13.87 -8.48
CA PRO A 110 -8.77 14.72 -8.47
C PRO A 110 -9.99 14.16 -9.22
N LYS A 111 -9.74 13.39 -10.30
CA LYS A 111 -10.77 12.83 -11.20
C LYS A 111 -11.28 11.43 -10.82
N TYR A 112 -10.63 10.75 -9.88
CA TYR A 112 -10.93 9.34 -9.54
C TYR A 112 -11.32 9.23 -8.07
N GLU A 113 -12.15 8.23 -7.75
CA GLU A 113 -12.43 7.89 -6.37
C GLU A 113 -11.14 7.46 -5.66
N PRO A 114 -10.87 7.97 -4.44
CA PRO A 114 -9.67 7.61 -3.71
C PRO A 114 -9.73 6.12 -3.35
N LEU A 115 -8.62 5.42 -3.55
CA LEU A 115 -8.52 4.01 -3.26
C LEU A 115 -7.54 3.78 -2.11
N ARG A 116 -7.97 3.02 -1.11
CA ARG A 116 -7.14 2.57 0.01
C ARG A 116 -7.22 1.06 0.13
N ILE A 117 -6.08 0.39 0.09
CA ILE A 117 -6.03 -1.07 0.08
C ILE A 117 -4.78 -1.59 0.81
N PRO A 118 -4.88 -2.62 1.65
CA PRO A 118 -3.72 -3.28 2.21
C PRO A 118 -2.83 -3.81 1.08
N LEU A 119 -1.53 -3.52 1.13
CA LEU A 119 -0.61 -3.94 0.07
C LEU A 119 -0.54 -5.48 -0.04
N ALA A 120 -0.71 -6.18 1.09
CA ALA A 120 -0.84 -7.63 1.12
C ALA A 120 -2.02 -8.17 0.30
N ALA A 121 -3.15 -7.44 0.24
CA ALA A 121 -4.32 -7.85 -0.54
C ALA A 121 -4.03 -7.77 -2.04
N LEU A 122 -3.29 -6.75 -2.48
CA LEU A 122 -2.85 -6.62 -3.87
C LEU A 122 -1.81 -7.70 -4.28
N LEU A 123 -0.98 -8.13 -3.34
CA LEU A 123 0.07 -9.11 -3.58
C LEU A 123 -0.37 -10.57 -3.35
N GLY A 124 -1.55 -10.79 -2.76
CA GLY A 124 -2.09 -12.12 -2.41
C GLY A 124 -1.45 -12.77 -1.18
N GLN A 125 -0.47 -12.14 -0.55
CA GLN A 125 0.21 -12.61 0.66
C GLN A 125 0.90 -11.45 1.38
N ASN A 126 1.19 -11.61 2.67
CA ASN A 126 1.85 -10.59 3.49
C ASN A 126 3.28 -10.96 3.90
N SER A 127 3.80 -12.13 3.52
CA SER A 127 5.12 -12.64 3.92
C SER A 127 5.93 -13.02 2.69
N PHE A 128 7.15 -12.51 2.60
CA PHE A 128 8.02 -12.67 1.43
C PHE A 128 9.43 -13.09 1.84
N PRO A 129 10.09 -13.99 1.10
CA PRO A 129 11.45 -14.41 1.43
C PRO A 129 12.44 -13.24 1.27
N LEU A 130 13.43 -13.17 2.15
CA LEU A 130 14.57 -12.24 2.02
C LEU A 130 15.41 -12.64 0.80
N ARG A 131 15.33 -11.86 -0.28
CA ARG A 131 16.20 -11.98 -1.46
C ARG A 131 17.05 -10.72 -1.63
N ARG A 132 18.13 -10.82 -2.42
CA ARG A 132 19.01 -9.68 -2.76
C ARG A 132 18.27 -8.54 -3.47
N GLU A 133 17.23 -8.87 -4.24
CA GLU A 133 16.37 -7.89 -4.89
C GLU A 133 14.90 -8.21 -4.55
N ASN A 134 14.26 -7.31 -3.82
CA ASN A 134 12.84 -7.40 -3.45
C ASN A 134 12.06 -6.32 -4.21
N LYS A 135 11.87 -6.57 -5.51
CA LYS A 135 11.02 -5.74 -6.38
C LYS A 135 9.66 -6.39 -6.48
N LEU A 136 8.62 -5.65 -6.12
CA LEU A 136 7.23 -6.06 -6.19
C LEU A 136 6.51 -5.17 -7.20
N THR A 137 5.66 -5.74 -8.02
CA THR A 137 4.86 -4.98 -8.99
C THR A 137 3.40 -5.27 -8.75
N VAL A 138 2.59 -4.22 -8.60
CA VAL A 138 1.13 -4.32 -8.45
C VAL A 138 0.43 -3.46 -9.49
N ARG A 139 -0.72 -3.96 -9.95
CA ARG A 139 -1.65 -3.24 -10.82
C ARG A 139 -2.89 -2.90 -10.03
N VAL A 140 -3.34 -1.67 -10.16
CA VAL A 140 -4.47 -1.17 -9.40
C VAL A 140 -5.41 -0.42 -10.34
N TRP A 141 -6.70 -0.72 -10.22
CA TRP A 141 -7.74 -0.05 -10.98
C TRP A 141 -8.48 0.95 -10.10
N VAL A 142 -8.68 2.16 -10.63
CA VAL A 142 -9.44 3.22 -9.97
C VAL A 142 -10.70 3.55 -10.76
N GLU A 143 -11.77 3.89 -10.04
CA GLU A 143 -13.05 4.27 -10.63
C GLU A 143 -13.12 5.79 -10.83
N PRO A 144 -13.63 6.29 -11.97
CA PRO A 144 -13.90 7.70 -12.14
C PRO A 144 -14.92 8.21 -11.11
N LYS A 145 -14.75 9.43 -10.62
CA LYS A 145 -15.76 10.04 -9.74
C LYS A 145 -17.09 10.15 -10.47
N LYS A 146 -18.18 9.78 -9.79
CA LYS A 146 -19.52 10.06 -10.29
C LYS A 146 -19.73 11.57 -10.22
N MET A 147 -19.77 12.24 -11.37
CA MET A 147 -20.23 13.62 -11.40
C MET A 147 -21.71 13.61 -11.00
N ASN A 148 -22.05 14.24 -9.88
CA ASN A 148 -23.43 14.60 -9.61
C ASN A 148 -23.83 15.60 -10.69
N VAL A 149 -24.50 15.11 -11.73
CA VAL A 149 -25.29 15.95 -12.62
C VAL A 149 -26.47 16.38 -11.76
N ALA A 150 -26.36 17.56 -11.14
CA ALA A 150 -27.52 18.24 -10.60
C ALA A 150 -28.49 18.40 -11.78
N SER A 151 -29.56 17.62 -11.76
CA SER A 151 -30.70 17.83 -12.65
C SER A 151 -31.35 19.14 -12.24
N ASP A 152 -30.92 20.23 -12.86
CA ASP A 152 -31.71 21.46 -13.00
C ASP A 152 -32.97 21.13 -13.82
N GLN A 153 -33.91 20.42 -13.20
CA GLN A 153 -35.29 20.45 -13.66
C GLN A 153 -35.98 21.62 -12.99
N GLU A 154 -35.92 22.75 -13.71
CA GLU A 154 -37.00 23.70 -13.89
C GLU A 154 -38.12 23.64 -12.83
N VAL A 155 -37.97 24.45 -11.79
CA VAL A 155 -39.11 25.03 -11.09
C VAL A 155 -39.75 26.04 -12.05
N GLN A 156 -40.57 25.56 -12.99
CA GLN A 156 -41.58 26.39 -13.63
C GLN A 156 -42.71 26.59 -12.60
N ARG A 157 -42.72 27.77 -11.98
CA ARG A 157 -43.89 28.36 -11.32
C ARG A 157 -44.53 29.36 -12.25
#